data_AF-A0A839LBL4-F1
#
_entry.id   AF-A0A839LBL4-F1
#
_cell.length_a   1.000
_cell.length_b   1.000
_cell.length_c   1.000
_cell.angle_alpha   90.00
_cell.angle_beta   90.00
_cell.angle_gamma   90.00
#
_symmetry.space_group_name_H-M   'P 1'
#
loop_
_entity.id
_entity.type
_entity.pdbx_description
1 polymer ?
#
loop_
_entity_poly.entity_id
_entity_poly.type
_entity_poly.pdbx_seq_one_letter_code
_entity_poly.pdbx_strand_id
1 'polypeptide(L)'
;MQEMLLRIAALCLLLASAETLHGIARTTLLVPRIGKGRAIKLSALIGTLLAFLMCWWWVPGIGLRSAGAHLALGLGLAAFMAGHDVAIGRWLMHKSWAKMQPGFDPRSGNYLLFGLLGLCFIPLLVWLGHRP
;
A
#
# COMPACT_ATOMS: atom_id res chain seq x y z
N MET A 1 -15.17 9.93 -17.51
CA MET A 1 -15.33 9.91 -16.02
C MET A 1 -15.47 8.49 -15.49
N GLN A 2 -16.44 7.69 -15.96
CA GLN A 2 -16.67 6.33 -15.46
C GLN A 2 -15.47 5.38 -15.67
N GLU A 3 -14.83 5.39 -16.84
CA GLU A 3 -13.64 4.54 -17.09
C GLU A 3 -12.46 4.85 -16.16
N MET A 4 -12.24 6.14 -15.87
CA MET A 4 -11.21 6.58 -14.94
C MET A 4 -11.48 6.04 -13.53
N LEU A 5 -12.73 6.17 -13.05
CA LEU A 5 -13.14 5.64 -11.75
C LEU A 5 -13.01 4.11 -11.68
N LEU A 6 -13.36 3.40 -12.75
CA LEU A 6 -13.19 1.95 -12.84
C LEU A 6 -11.72 1.54 -12.77
N ARG A 7 -10.83 2.24 -13.48
CA ARG A 7 -9.38 1.99 -13.42
C ARG A 7 -8.81 2.24 -12.03
N ILE A 8 -9.23 3.31 -11.35
CA ILE A 8 -8.83 3.60 -9.97
C ILE A 8 -9.37 2.53 -9.02
N ALA A 9 -10.65 2.17 -9.12
CA ALA A 9 -11.26 1.14 -8.28
C ALA A 9 -10.59 -0.23 -8.46
N ALA A 10 -10.27 -0.59 -9.70
CA ALA A 10 -9.53 -1.81 -9.99
C ALA A 10 -8.10 -1.74 -9.42
N LEU A 11 -7.49 -0.54 -9.32
CA LEU A 11 -6.13 -0.38 -8.82
C LEU A 11 -6.12 -0.62 -7.32
N CYS A 12 -7.11 -0.05 -6.63
CA CYS A 12 -7.39 -0.29 -5.23
C CYS A 12 -7.56 -1.78 -4.95
N LEU A 13 -8.41 -2.46 -5.74
CA LEU A 13 -8.69 -3.89 -5.53
C LEU A 13 -7.45 -4.76 -5.76
N LEU A 14 -6.67 -4.46 -6.81
CA LEU A 14 -5.43 -5.17 -7.07
C LEU A 14 -4.40 -4.93 -5.98
N LEU A 15 -4.19 -3.68 -5.54
CA LEU A 15 -3.28 -3.34 -4.45
C LEU A 15 -3.65 -4.05 -3.16
N ALA A 16 -4.93 -3.99 -2.76
CA ALA A 16 -5.42 -4.66 -1.56
C ALA A 16 -5.22 -6.19 -1.61
N SER A 17 -5.50 -6.78 -2.77
CA SER A 17 -5.32 -8.22 -2.99
C SER A 17 -3.84 -8.61 -2.93
N ALA A 18 -2.98 -7.83 -3.58
CA ALA A 18 -1.54 -8.02 -3.62
C ALA A 18 -0.91 -7.89 -2.22
N GLU A 19 -1.28 -6.86 -1.46
CA GLU A 19 -0.81 -6.67 -0.08
C GLU A 19 -1.34 -7.72 0.89
N THR A 20 -2.58 -8.19 0.72
CA THR A 20 -3.09 -9.31 1.53
C THR A 20 -2.28 -10.58 1.29
N LEU A 21 -2.07 -10.93 0.01
CA LEU A 21 -1.28 -12.10 -0.35
C LEU A 21 0.17 -11.97 0.13
N HIS A 22 0.75 -10.78 0.00
CA HIS A 22 2.06 -10.45 0.53
C HIS A 22 2.10 -10.63 2.06
N GLY A 23 1.11 -10.10 2.77
CA GLY A 23 1.00 -10.20 4.22
C GLY A 23 0.93 -11.65 4.71
N ILE A 24 0.21 -12.51 3.98
CA ILE A 24 0.15 -13.96 4.22
C ILE A 24 1.52 -14.59 3.94
N ALA A 25 2.13 -14.31 2.79
CA ALA A 25 3.46 -14.84 2.43
C ALA A 25 4.53 -14.44 3.46
N ARG A 26 4.45 -13.22 4.01
CA ARG A 26 5.31 -12.76 5.10
C ARG A 26 5.18 -13.69 6.32
N THR A 27 3.96 -13.95 6.78
CA THR A 27 3.74 -14.69 8.03
C THR A 27 3.98 -16.19 7.88
N THR A 28 3.66 -16.77 6.72
CA THR A 28 3.77 -18.22 6.49
C THR A 28 5.14 -18.64 5.97
N LEU A 29 5.80 -17.82 5.14
CA LEU A 29 7.08 -18.19 4.49
C LEU A 29 8.27 -17.43 5.07
N LEU A 30 8.13 -16.13 5.31
CA LEU A 30 9.27 -15.27 5.67
C LEU A 30 9.57 -15.32 7.17
N VAL A 31 8.56 -15.15 8.03
CA VAL A 31 8.74 -15.16 9.49
C VAL A 31 9.40 -16.46 9.99
N PRO A 32 9.00 -17.67 9.54
CA PRO A 32 9.64 -18.90 9.99
C PRO A 32 11.10 -19.06 9.53
N ARG A 33 11.49 -18.45 8.39
CA ARG A 33 12.82 -18.61 7.80
C ARG A 33 13.86 -17.61 8.30
N ILE A 34 13.48 -16.34 8.49
CA ILE A 34 14.43 -15.25 8.78
C ILE A 34 14.14 -14.52 10.10
N GLY A 35 13.12 -14.96 10.84
CA GLY A 35 12.69 -14.36 12.10
C GLY A 35 11.86 -13.09 11.93
N LYS A 36 11.04 -12.79 12.95
CA LYS A 36 10.01 -11.74 12.90
C LYS A 36 10.54 -10.34 12.57
N GLY A 37 11.66 -9.94 13.19
CA GLY A 37 12.20 -8.58 13.02
C GLY A 37 12.70 -8.30 11.60
N ARG A 38 13.46 -9.23 11.00
CA ARG A 38 13.95 -9.09 9.62
C ARG A 38 12.83 -9.25 8.60
N ALA A 39 11.89 -10.16 8.85
CA ALA A 39 10.71 -10.37 7.99
C ALA A 39 9.86 -9.10 7.86
N ILE A 40 9.68 -8.33 8.93
CA ILE A 40 8.92 -7.06 8.87
C ILE A 40 9.61 -6.02 8.00
N LYS A 41 10.93 -5.82 8.16
CA LYS A 41 11.71 -4.87 7.36
C LYS A 41 11.71 -5.22 5.88
N LEU A 42 11.99 -6.49 5.58
CA LEU A 42 12.06 -6.98 4.20
C LEU A 42 10.69 -6.93 3.52
N SER A 43 9.63 -7.31 4.23
CA SER A 43 8.26 -7.22 3.71
C SER A 43 7.83 -5.78 3.47
N ALA A 44 8.18 -4.83 4.35
CA ALA A 44 7.88 -3.42 4.12
C ALA A 44 8.55 -2.89 2.84
N LEU A 45 9.80 -3.29 2.58
CA LEU A 45 10.50 -2.93 1.35
C LEU A 45 9.84 -3.57 0.12
N ILE A 46 9.58 -4.87 0.14
CA ILE A 46 8.97 -5.58 -0.99
C ILE A 46 7.54 -5.07 -1.24
N GLY A 47 6.75 -4.79 -0.19
CA GLY A 47 5.38 -4.28 -0.32
C GLY A 47 5.35 -2.88 -0.94
N THR A 48 6.26 -2.01 -0.50
CA THR A 48 6.43 -0.67 -1.11
C THR A 48 6.85 -0.77 -2.58
N LEU A 49 7.78 -1.67 -2.90
CA LEU A 49 8.21 -1.93 -4.28
C LEU A 49 7.06 -2.47 -5.14
N LEU A 50 6.25 -3.38 -4.59
CA LEU A 50 5.08 -3.93 -5.27
C LEU A 50 4.07 -2.83 -5.60
N ALA A 51 3.76 -1.98 -4.63
CA ALA A 51 2.87 -0.84 -4.83
C ALA A 51 3.43 0.14 -5.88
N PHE A 52 4.75 0.38 -5.88
CA PHE A 52 5.41 1.18 -6.90
C PHE A 52 5.26 0.59 -8.30
N LEU A 53 5.56 -0.70 -8.48
CA LEU A 53 5.46 -1.37 -9.78
C LEU A 53 4.01 -1.39 -10.31
N MET A 54 3.03 -1.62 -9.43
CA MET A 54 1.62 -1.57 -9.80
C MET A 54 1.21 -0.18 -10.25
N CYS A 55 1.61 0.86 -9.51
CA CYS A 55 1.38 2.24 -9.92
C CYS A 55 2.10 2.57 -11.23
N TRP A 56 3.35 2.11 -11.40
CA TRP A 56 4.15 2.32 -12.62
C TRP A 56 3.43 1.82 -13.87
N TRP A 57 2.85 0.62 -13.81
CA TRP A 57 2.16 0.03 -14.95
C TRP A 57 0.79 0.65 -15.19
N TRP A 58 0.02 0.93 -14.14
CA TRP A 58 -1.38 1.32 -14.29
C TRP A 58 -1.65 2.82 -14.33
N VAL A 59 -0.90 3.63 -13.57
CA VAL A 59 -1.16 5.08 -13.43
C VAL A 59 -1.07 5.83 -14.77
N PRO A 60 -0.10 5.56 -15.67
CA PRO A 60 -0.06 6.20 -16.99
C PRO A 60 -1.33 5.97 -17.81
N GLY A 61 -1.97 4.81 -17.63
CA GLY A 61 -3.22 4.45 -18.29
C GLY A 61 -4.49 5.08 -17.70
N ILE A 62 -4.41 5.79 -16.56
CA ILE A 62 -5.58 6.45 -15.94
C ILE A 62 -5.92 7.77 -16.65
N GLY A 63 -4.94 8.37 -17.34
CA GLY A 63 -5.14 9.62 -18.09
C GLY A 63 -5.15 10.88 -17.22
N LEU A 64 -4.55 10.83 -16.03
CA LEU A 64 -4.41 11.99 -15.15
C LEU A 64 -3.42 13.01 -15.76
N ARG A 65 -3.79 14.30 -15.76
CA ARG A 65 -3.04 15.35 -16.47
C ARG A 65 -2.26 16.30 -15.57
N SER A 66 -2.49 16.27 -14.25
CA SER A 66 -1.88 17.22 -13.31
C SER A 66 -1.15 16.53 -12.18
N ALA A 67 -0.12 17.19 -11.64
CA ALA A 67 0.60 16.75 -10.45
C ALA A 67 -0.35 16.56 -9.25
N GLY A 68 -1.26 17.52 -9.07
CA GLY A 68 -2.27 17.47 -8.00
C GLY A 68 -3.21 16.27 -8.13
N ALA A 69 -3.58 15.86 -9.34
CA ALA A 69 -4.43 14.69 -9.53
C ALA A 69 -3.71 13.37 -9.19
N HIS A 70 -2.40 13.28 -9.46
CA HIS A 70 -1.59 12.12 -9.05
C HIS A 70 -1.39 12.07 -7.55
N LEU A 71 -1.17 13.22 -6.90
CA LEU A 71 -1.09 13.31 -5.45
C LEU A 71 -2.43 12.94 -4.79
N ALA A 72 -3.55 13.43 -5.33
CA ALA A 72 -4.89 13.07 -4.86
C ALA A 72 -5.17 11.57 -5.04
N LEU A 73 -4.72 10.97 -6.15
CA LEU A 73 -4.77 9.52 -6.36
C LEU A 73 -3.97 8.79 -5.27
N GLY A 74 -2.72 9.20 -5.02
CA GLY A 74 -1.88 8.61 -3.98
C GLY A 74 -2.50 8.70 -2.59
N LEU A 75 -3.05 9.87 -2.23
CA LEU A 75 -3.77 10.06 -0.96
C LEU A 75 -5.01 9.16 -0.87
N GLY A 76 -5.78 9.05 -1.94
CA GLY A 76 -6.95 8.16 -2.01
C GLY A 76 -6.57 6.69 -1.86
N LEU A 77 -5.50 6.25 -2.52
CA LEU A 77 -4.95 4.90 -2.40
C LEU A 77 -4.46 4.63 -0.98
N ALA A 78 -3.72 5.57 -0.37
CA ALA A 78 -3.25 5.43 1.01
C ALA A 78 -4.40 5.35 2.01
N ALA A 79 -5.43 6.20 1.86
CA ALA A 79 -6.62 6.15 2.72
C ALA A 79 -7.38 4.82 2.56
N PHE A 80 -7.54 4.35 1.32
CA PHE A 80 -8.16 3.06 1.06
C PHE A 80 -7.38 1.89 1.66
N MET A 81 -6.06 1.87 1.48
CA MET A 81 -5.18 0.83 2.03
C MET A 81 -5.16 0.84 3.56
N ALA A 82 -5.12 2.02 4.19
CA ALA A 82 -5.25 2.14 5.64
C ALA A 82 -6.61 1.60 6.13
N GLY A 83 -7.70 1.91 5.43
CA GLY A 83 -9.03 1.37 5.71
C GLY A 83 -9.10 -0.15 5.56
N HIS A 84 -8.50 -0.68 4.49
CA HIS A 84 -8.41 -2.11 4.24
C HIS A 84 -7.63 -2.85 5.34
N ASP A 85 -6.48 -2.33 5.76
CA ASP A 85 -5.68 -2.93 6.83
C ASP A 85 -6.40 -2.92 8.18
N VAL A 86 -7.14 -1.85 8.47
CA VAL A 86 -8.02 -1.78 9.66
C VAL A 86 -9.16 -2.79 9.55
N ALA A 87 -9.79 -2.92 8.37
CA ALA A 87 -10.86 -3.89 8.15
C ALA A 87 -10.36 -5.33 8.34
N ILE A 88 -9.21 -5.70 7.77
CA ILE A 88 -8.59 -7.01 8.01
C ILE A 88 -8.23 -7.19 9.49
N GLY A 89 -7.59 -6.21 10.11
CA GLY A 89 -7.20 -6.27 11.52
C GLY A 89 -8.39 -6.45 12.46
N ARG A 90 -9.51 -5.76 12.17
CA ARG A 90 -10.68 -5.72 13.06
C ARG A 90 -11.70 -6.81 12.78
N TRP A 91 -11.98 -7.10 11.51
CA TRP A 91 -13.04 -8.02 11.09
C TRP A 91 -12.52 -9.43 10.85
N LEU A 92 -11.37 -9.58 10.17
CA LEU A 92 -10.81 -10.91 9.89
C LEU A 92 -10.00 -11.45 11.07
N MET A 93 -9.18 -10.61 11.70
CA MET A 93 -8.31 -11.03 12.81
C MET A 93 -8.90 -10.76 14.20
N HIS A 94 -10.08 -10.15 14.29
CA HIS A 94 -10.74 -9.76 15.55
C HIS A 94 -9.84 -9.05 16.57
N LYS A 95 -8.82 -8.30 16.11
CA LYS A 95 -7.89 -7.63 17.02
C LYS A 95 -8.58 -6.47 17.73
N SER A 96 -8.23 -6.25 18.99
CA SER A 96 -8.64 -5.07 19.73
C SER A 96 -7.89 -3.83 19.22
N TRP A 97 -8.52 -2.66 19.30
CA TRP A 97 -7.91 -1.37 18.94
C TRP A 97 -6.57 -1.13 19.65
N ALA A 98 -6.45 -1.55 20.91
CA ALA A 98 -5.23 -1.47 21.71
C ALA A 98 -4.04 -2.26 21.11
N LYS A 99 -4.29 -3.33 20.34
CA LYS A 99 -3.24 -4.08 19.63
C LYS A 99 -2.95 -3.54 18.23
N MET A 100 -3.78 -2.65 17.69
CA MET A 100 -3.57 -2.02 16.38
C MET A 100 -2.81 -0.69 16.49
N GLN A 101 -3.03 0.08 17.56
CA GLN A 101 -2.35 1.37 17.80
C GLN A 101 -0.81 1.31 17.72
N PRO A 102 -0.12 0.29 18.29
CA PRO A 102 1.33 0.21 18.18
C PRO A 102 1.79 0.06 16.73
N GLY A 103 0.95 -0.53 15.86
CA GLY A 103 1.27 -0.70 14.45
C GLY A 103 1.26 0.60 13.64
N PHE A 104 0.55 1.63 14.10
CA PHE A 104 0.55 2.97 13.47
C PHE A 104 1.56 3.92 14.10
N ASP A 105 2.19 3.53 15.21
CA ASP A 105 3.27 4.30 15.83
C ASP A 105 4.61 3.96 15.15
N PRO A 106 5.23 4.89 14.41
CA PRO A 106 6.53 4.65 13.78
C PRO A 106 7.65 4.37 14.79
N ARG A 107 7.46 4.73 16.08
CA ARG A 107 8.43 4.48 17.16
C ARG A 107 8.42 3.03 17.67
N SER A 108 7.39 2.26 17.35
CA SER A 108 7.31 0.82 17.70
C SER A 108 8.13 -0.08 16.77
N GLY A 109 8.71 0.48 15.70
CA GLY A 109 9.43 -0.26 14.66
C GLY A 109 8.54 -0.80 13.54
N ASN A 110 7.27 -0.38 13.46
CA ASN A 110 6.41 -0.74 12.35
C ASN A 110 6.53 0.26 11.18
N TYR A 111 6.89 -0.25 10.00
CA TYR A 111 7.12 0.54 8.80
C TYR A 111 5.83 0.88 8.02
N LEU A 112 4.66 0.56 8.59
CA LEU A 112 3.35 0.72 7.95
C LEU A 112 3.08 2.18 7.57
N LEU A 113 3.37 3.12 8.49
CA LEU A 113 3.18 4.55 8.24
C LEU A 113 4.11 5.05 7.12
N PHE A 114 5.35 4.55 7.07
CA PHE A 114 6.29 4.87 6.00
C PHE A 114 5.82 4.34 4.64
N GLY A 115 5.26 3.13 4.60
CA GLY A 115 4.66 2.57 3.38
C GLY A 115 3.47 3.39 2.88
N LEU A 116 2.57 3.79 3.78
CA LEU A 116 1.41 4.65 3.45
C LEU A 116 1.84 6.04 2.98
N LEU A 117 2.80 6.67 3.67
CA LEU A 117 3.36 7.95 3.24
C LEU A 117 4.04 7.83 1.87
N GLY A 118 4.81 6.76 1.65
CA GLY A 118 5.39 6.46 0.34
C GLY A 118 4.32 6.35 -0.74
N LEU A 119 3.24 5.62 -0.48
CA LEU A 119 2.12 5.44 -1.42
C LEU A 119 1.46 6.75 -1.84
N CYS A 120 1.44 7.77 -0.97
CA CYS A 120 0.96 9.10 -1.33
C CYS A 120 1.78 9.74 -2.46
N PHE A 121 3.09 9.51 -2.48
CA PHE A 121 4.02 10.12 -3.44
C PHE A 121 4.33 9.22 -4.64
N ILE A 122 4.13 7.90 -4.54
CA ILE A 122 4.43 6.94 -5.60
C ILE A 122 3.77 7.32 -6.95
N PRO A 123 2.46 7.63 -7.05
CA PRO A 123 1.85 7.99 -8.33
C PRO A 123 2.42 9.28 -8.93
N LEU A 124 2.84 10.22 -8.07
CA LEU A 124 3.50 11.44 -8.50
C LEU A 124 4.90 11.16 -9.04
N LEU A 125 5.68 10.31 -8.36
CA LEU A 125 7.02 9.90 -8.80
C LEU A 125 6.98 9.14 -10.13
N VAL A 126 6.02 8.21 -10.28
CA VAL A 126 5.78 7.48 -11.53
C VAL A 126 5.50 8.45 -12.68
N TRP A 127 4.65 9.46 -12.43
CA TRP A 127 4.33 10.47 -13.43
C TRP A 127 5.54 11.35 -13.78
N LEU A 128 6.34 11.76 -12.80
CA LEU A 128 7.60 12.49 -13.03
C LEU A 128 8.59 11.69 -13.88
N GLY A 129 8.69 10.37 -13.65
CA GLY A 129 9.58 9.49 -14.41
C GLY A 129 9.13 9.16 -15.83
N HIS A 130 7.84 9.38 -16.14
CA HIS A 130 7.27 9.18 -17.48
C HIS A 130 6.99 10.50 -18.22
N ARG A 131 7.46 11.65 -17.71
CA ARG A 131 7.37 12.90 -18.46
C ARG A 131 8.24 12.77 -19.73
N PRO A 132 7.70 13.02 -20.93
CA PRO A 132 8.50 13.08 -22.15
C PRO A 132 9.47 14.26 -22.13
#